data_AF-A0A1B0RYM1-F1
#
_entry.id   AF-A0A1B0RYM1-F1
#
_cell.length_a   1.000
_cell.length_b   1.000
_cell.length_c   1.000
_cell.angle_alpha   90.00
_cell.angle_beta   90.00
_cell.angle_gamma   90.00
#
_symmetry.space_group_name_H-M   'P 1'
#
loop_
_entity.id
_entity.type
_entity.pdbx_description
1 polymer ?
#
loop_
_entity_poly.entity_id
_entity_poly.type
_entity_poly.pdbx_seq_one_letter_code
_entity_poly.pdbx_strand_id
1 'polypeptide(L)'
;LEVDNRVVVPTNSHIRVLITASDVLHSWAIPSLGIKLDACPGRLNQTSMFIKREGVFYGQCSEICGVNHGFMPIVIEAVSLEDYLTWLKNKINFDFNV
;
A
#
# COMPACT_ATOMS: atom_id res chain seq x y z
N LEU A 1 3.78 1.05 14.76
CA LEU A 1 2.94 0.62 13.64
C LEU A 1 3.87 -0.05 12.65
N GLU A 2 4.13 -1.34 12.79
CA GLU A 2 5.03 -2.07 11.89
C GLU A 2 4.32 -3.29 11.32
N VAL A 3 4.78 -3.72 10.16
CA VAL A 3 4.34 -4.94 9.47
C VAL A 3 5.57 -5.75 9.11
N ASP A 4 5.38 -7.04 8.95
CA ASP A 4 6.38 -7.97 8.44
C ASP A 4 6.76 -7.66 6.98
N ASN A 5 5.77 -7.34 6.14
CA ASN A 5 5.93 -7.05 4.72
C ASN A 5 5.32 -5.70 4.37
N ARG A 6 6.18 -4.74 4.02
CA ARG A 6 5.78 -3.40 3.60
C ARG A 6 5.39 -3.39 2.12
N VAL A 7 4.47 -2.50 1.76
CA VAL A 7 4.16 -2.20 0.35
C VAL A 7 5.26 -1.29 -0.19
N VAL A 8 6.14 -1.83 -1.03
CA VAL A 8 7.23 -1.05 -1.66
C VAL A 8 6.73 -0.42 -2.95
N VAL A 9 7.00 0.87 -3.15
CA VAL A 9 6.57 1.62 -4.33
C VAL A 9 7.67 2.57 -4.82
N PRO A 10 7.76 2.87 -6.13
CA PRO A 10 8.70 3.86 -6.63
C PRO A 10 8.22 5.28 -6.37
N THR A 11 9.14 6.18 -6.07
CA THR A 11 8.89 7.63 -6.04
C THR A 11 8.72 8.20 -7.46
N ASN A 12 8.16 9.41 -7.54
CA ASN A 12 7.97 10.19 -8.77
C ASN A 12 7.21 9.46 -9.89
N SER A 13 6.40 8.46 -9.53
CA SER A 13 5.65 7.63 -10.45
C SER A 13 4.16 7.68 -10.08
N HIS A 14 3.29 7.72 -11.09
CA HIS A 14 1.85 7.60 -10.88
C HIS A 14 1.49 6.15 -10.57
N ILE A 15 0.98 5.90 -9.38
CA ILE A 15 0.57 4.56 -8.95
C ILE A 15 -0.95 4.56 -8.77
N ARG A 16 -1.60 3.53 -9.30
CA ARG A 16 -3.03 3.27 -9.11
C ARG A 16 -3.19 2.17 -8.08
N VAL A 17 -3.89 2.46 -6.99
CA VAL A 17 -4.21 1.48 -5.96
C VAL A 17 -5.66 1.06 -6.15
N LEU A 18 -5.89 -0.25 -6.24
CA LEU A 18 -7.21 -0.86 -6.28
C LEU A 18 -7.47 -1.52 -4.93
N ILE A 19 -8.59 -1.19 -4.30
CA ILE A 19 -8.90 -1.52 -2.92
C ILE A 19 -10.26 -2.24 -2.88
N THR A 20 -10.28 -3.42 -2.27
CA THR A 20 -11.48 -4.22 -2.02
C THR A 20 -11.25 -5.07 -0.77
N ALA A 21 -12.30 -5.71 -0.26
CA ALA A 21 -12.21 -6.63 0.88
C ALA A 21 -12.76 -8.01 0.51
N SER A 22 -12.26 -9.05 1.14
CA SER A 22 -12.72 -10.43 0.94
C SER A 22 -13.74 -10.90 1.98
N ASP A 23 -13.90 -10.17 3.09
CA ASP A 23 -14.72 -10.55 4.23
C ASP A 23 -15.76 -9.46 4.58
N VAL A 24 -15.38 -8.47 5.39
CA VAL A 24 -16.22 -7.38 5.89
C VAL A 24 -15.71 -6.03 5.39
N LEU A 25 -16.33 -4.93 5.83
CA LEU A 25 -15.83 -3.60 5.53
C LEU A 25 -14.50 -3.35 6.24
N HIS A 26 -13.54 -2.79 5.50
CA HIS A 26 -12.33 -2.19 6.04
C HIS A 26 -12.14 -0.81 5.40
N SER A 27 -11.12 -0.06 5.79
CA SER A 27 -10.77 1.19 5.11
C SER A 27 -9.26 1.38 5.07
N TRP A 28 -8.72 1.47 3.86
CA TRP A 28 -7.30 1.59 3.59
C TRP A 28 -6.89 3.05 3.68
N ALA A 29 -6.21 3.43 4.77
CA ALA A 29 -5.92 4.83 5.08
C ALA A 29 -4.43 5.06 5.39
N ILE A 30 -3.83 6.03 4.70
CA ILE A 30 -2.47 6.53 4.93
C ILE A 30 -2.56 8.06 5.04
N PRO A 31 -2.67 8.62 6.27
CA PRO A 31 -2.94 10.04 6.47
C PRO A 31 -1.89 10.97 5.84
N SER A 32 -0.61 10.60 5.89
CA SER A 32 0.49 11.40 5.32
C SER A 32 0.47 11.50 3.80
N LEU A 33 -0.25 10.58 3.12
CA LEU A 33 -0.48 10.62 1.68
C LEU A 33 -1.86 11.18 1.32
N GLY A 34 -2.68 11.56 2.32
CA GLY A 34 -4.05 12.04 2.10
C GLY A 34 -4.99 10.98 1.54
N ILE A 35 -4.69 9.69 1.73
CA ILE A 35 -5.49 8.59 1.21
C ILE A 35 -6.32 7.99 2.34
N LYS A 36 -7.63 7.88 2.11
CA LYS A 36 -8.55 7.05 2.89
C LYS A 36 -9.64 6.57 1.95
N LEU A 37 -9.76 5.25 1.77
CA LEU A 37 -10.76 4.68 0.89
C LEU A 37 -11.23 3.33 1.43
N ASP A 38 -12.54 3.14 1.43
CA ASP A 38 -13.13 1.92 1.99
C ASP A 38 -12.87 0.71 1.09
N ALA A 39 -12.58 -0.40 1.74
CA ALA A 39 -12.48 -1.72 1.14
C ALA A 39 -13.80 -2.44 1.36
N CYS A 40 -14.63 -2.50 0.32
CA CYS A 40 -15.96 -3.10 0.37
C CYS A 40 -15.99 -4.44 -0.37
N PRO A 41 -16.49 -5.52 0.24
CA PRO A 41 -16.70 -6.78 -0.46
C PRO A 41 -17.60 -6.60 -1.69
N GLY A 42 -17.19 -7.15 -2.83
CA GLY A 42 -17.93 -7.04 -4.09
C GLY A 42 -17.80 -5.70 -4.81
N ARG A 43 -17.00 -4.75 -4.29
CA ARG A 43 -16.71 -3.47 -4.95
C ARG A 43 -15.21 -3.22 -5.00
N LEU A 44 -14.72 -2.87 -6.20
CA LEU A 44 -13.33 -2.53 -6.44
C LEU A 44 -13.20 -1.00 -6.53
N ASN A 45 -12.77 -0.40 -5.43
CA ASN A 45 -12.52 1.03 -5.35
C ASN A 45 -11.12 1.35 -5.89
N GLN A 46 -10.92 2.56 -6.41
CA GLN A 46 -9.66 3.01 -7.00
C GLN A 46 -9.24 4.35 -6.40
N THR A 47 -7.94 4.51 -6.13
CA THR A 47 -7.32 5.81 -5.90
C THR A 47 -5.99 5.93 -6.64
N SER A 48 -5.54 7.15 -6.89
CA SER A 48 -4.20 7.43 -7.40
C SER A 48 -3.31 7.96 -6.29
N MET A 49 -2.03 7.58 -6.33
CA MET A 49 -1.01 8.08 -5.43
C MET A 49 0.20 8.55 -6.25
N PHE A 50 0.83 9.64 -5.78
CA PHE A 50 2.05 10.17 -6.35
C PHE A 50 2.96 10.63 -5.20
N ILE A 51 4.04 9.89 -4.95
CA ILE A 51 4.94 10.16 -3.83
C ILE A 51 6.18 10.90 -4.34
N LYS A 52 6.42 12.10 -3.81
CA LYS A 52 7.55 12.97 -4.22
C LYS A 52 8.86 12.73 -3.48
N ARG A 53 8.83 12.04 -2.34
CA ARG A 53 9.99 11.83 -1.46
C ARG A 53 10.07 10.39 -1.02
N GLU A 54 11.28 9.88 -0.91
CA GLU A 54 11.54 8.58 -0.31
C GLU A 54 11.21 8.59 1.19
N GLY A 55 10.89 7.41 1.71
CA GLY A 55 10.62 7.22 3.13
C GLY A 55 9.48 6.24 3.39
N VAL A 56 9.18 6.09 4.69
CA VAL A 56 8.16 5.16 5.18
C VAL A 56 6.92 5.93 5.63
N PHE A 57 5.76 5.51 5.14
CA PHE A 57 4.45 6.10 5.43
C PHE A 57 3.56 5.08 6.13
N TYR A 58 2.96 5.49 7.24
CA TYR A 58 2.18 4.61 8.10
C TYR A 58 0.69 4.90 7.98
N GLY A 59 -0.09 3.84 8.10
CA GLY A 59 -1.54 3.83 8.02
C GLY A 59 -2.16 2.81 8.95
N GLN A 60 -3.47 2.91 9.16
CA GLN A 60 -4.29 2.00 9.98
C GLN A 60 -5.61 1.74 9.26
N CYS A 61 -6.24 0.60 9.55
CA CYS A 61 -7.63 0.40 9.17
C CYS A 61 -8.49 1.50 9.80
N SER A 62 -9.35 2.13 9.00
CA SER A 62 -10.20 3.26 9.42
C SER A 62 -11.71 2.97 9.36
N GLU A 63 -12.09 1.69 9.36
CA GLU A 63 -13.48 1.20 9.40
C GLU A 63 -13.58 -0.01 10.33
N ILE A 64 -14.59 -0.04 11.21
CA ILE A 64 -14.70 -1.08 12.24
C ILE A 64 -14.92 -2.46 11.61
N CYS A 65 -13.94 -3.36 11.77
CA CYS A 65 -13.90 -4.65 11.09
C CYS A 65 -13.82 -5.88 12.02
N GLY A 66 -14.08 -5.70 13.32
CA GLY A 66 -14.12 -6.76 14.32
C GLY A 66 -13.08 -6.60 15.43
N VAL A 67 -12.80 -7.69 16.14
CA VAL A 67 -11.97 -7.68 17.38
C VAL A 67 -10.56 -7.15 17.14
N ASN A 68 -9.96 -7.50 16.00
CA ASN A 68 -8.58 -7.11 15.66
C ASN A 68 -8.49 -5.81 14.84
N HIS A 69 -9.54 -5.00 14.81
CA HIS A 69 -9.60 -3.77 14.02
C HIS A 69 -8.40 -2.82 14.25
N GLY A 70 -7.94 -2.67 15.50
CA GLY A 70 -6.78 -1.85 15.84
C GLY A 70 -5.41 -2.49 15.57
N PHE A 71 -5.35 -3.72 15.07
CA PHE A 71 -4.12 -4.52 14.93
C PHE A 71 -3.82 -4.91 13.48
N MET A 72 -4.33 -4.14 12.51
CA MET A 72 -4.05 -4.33 11.08
C MET A 72 -3.45 -3.06 10.45
N PRO A 73 -2.17 -2.75 10.75
CA PRO A 73 -1.46 -1.61 10.19
C PRO A 73 -1.21 -1.72 8.69
N ILE A 74 -1.00 -0.56 8.07
CA ILE A 74 -0.54 -0.42 6.68
C ILE A 74 0.78 0.33 6.72
N VAL A 75 1.78 -0.16 5.97
CA VAL A 75 3.07 0.52 5.83
C VAL A 75 3.47 0.54 4.36
N ILE A 76 3.75 1.74 3.84
CA ILE A 76 4.23 1.97 2.49
C ILE A 76 5.66 2.47 2.57
N GLU A 77 6.57 1.83 1.83
CA GLU A 77 7.95 2.26 1.68
C GLU A 77 8.16 2.80 0.27
N ALA A 78 8.39 4.10 0.16
CA ALA A 78 8.70 4.75 -1.10
C ALA A 78 10.21 4.79 -1.30
N VAL A 79 10.68 4.21 -2.39
CA VAL A 79 12.10 4.08 -2.73
C VAL A 79 12.40 4.69 -4.10
N SER A 80 13.68 4.79 -4.45
CA SER A 80 14.09 5.15 -5.80
C SER A 80 13.56 4.14 -6.83
N LEU A 81 13.45 4.54 -8.10
CA LEU A 81 13.04 3.60 -9.15
C LEU A 81 14.02 2.42 -9.29
N GLU A 82 15.32 2.68 -9.11
CA GLU A 82 16.39 1.67 -9.20
C GLU A 82 16.28 0.63 -8.08
N ASP A 83 16.03 1.08 -6.85
CA ASP A 83 15.81 0.19 -5.70
C ASP A 83 14.52 -0.60 -5.83
N TYR A 84 13.46 0.02 -6.34
CA TYR A 84 12.19 -0.67 -6.61
C TYR A 84 12.37 -1.80 -7.63
N LEU A 85 13.12 -1.57 -8.71
CA LEU A 85 13.42 -2.58 -9.72
C LEU A 85 14.29 -3.71 -9.14
N THR A 86 15.27 -3.37 -8.30
CA THR A 86 16.11 -4.37 -7.62
C THR A 86 15.27 -5.22 -6.65
N TRP A 87 14.38 -4.59 -5.88
CA TRP A 87 13.44 -5.27 -5.00
C TRP A 87 12.49 -6.19 -5.78
N LEU A 88 11.96 -5.73 -6.93
CA LEU A 88 11.13 -6.54 -7.82
C LEU A 88 11.86 -7.77 -8.36
N LYS A 89 13.11 -7.59 -8.83
CA LYS A 89 13.96 -8.70 -9.31
C LYS A 89 14.09 -9.79 -8.25
N ASN A 90 14.44 -9.38 -7.02
CA ASN A 90 14.64 -10.29 -5.90
C ASN A 90 13.34 -10.98 -5.46
N LYS A 91 12.19 -10.29 -5.57
CA LYS A 91 10.89 -10.86 -5.16
C LYS A 91 10.30 -11.83 -6.18
N ILE A 92 10.51 -11.58 -7.47
CA ILE A 92 9.91 -12.37 -8.56
C ILE A 92 10.90 -13.43 -9.08
N ASN A 93 12.17 -13.40 -8.66
CA ASN A 93 13.26 -14.23 -9.24
C ASN A 93 13.26 -14.15 -10.78
N PHE A 94 13.04 -12.94 -11.30
CA PHE A 94 12.88 -12.71 -12.72
C PHE A 94 13.98 -11.77 -13.20
N ASP A 95 14.80 -12.24 -14.12
CA ASP A 95 15.82 -11.42 -14.77
C ASP A 95 15.14 -10.48 -15.75
N PHE A 96 15.06 -9.19 -15.40
CA PHE A 96 14.82 -8.16 -16.40
C PHE A 96 16.07 -8.04 -17.25
N ASN A 97 16.12 -8.83 -18.33
CA ASN A 97 16.96 -8.54 -19.49
C ASN A 97 16.39 -7.29 -20.16
N VAL A 98 16.83 -6.12 -19.70
CA VAL A 98 16.72 -4.87 -20.45
C VAL A 98 18.10 -4.49 -20.92
#